data_AF-A0A2W5ZLL2-F1
#
_entry.id   AF-A0A2W5ZLL2-F1
#
_cell.length_a   1.000
_cell.length_b   1.000
_cell.length_c   1.000
_cell.angle_alpha   90.00
_cell.angle_beta   90.00
_cell.angle_gamma   90.00
#
_symmetry.space_group_name_H-M   'P 1'
#
loop_
_entity.id
_entity.type
_entity.pdbx_description
1 polymer ?
#
loop_
_entity_poly.entity_id
_entity_poly.type
_entity_poly.pdbx_seq_one_letter_code
_entity_poly.pdbx_strand_id
1 'polypeptide(L)'
;DLVLIAIGFEHPEHEGLVEQLGLELDRRGNIRTRQTYRTSVGGVYACGDARIGQSLIVTAIAEGRKCARVVNKAIGGTPMDQDRELLTIGAWSGEADRTLRHEAEAAGTVRPGEEFFSGPGTRGR
;
A
#
# COMPACT_ATOMS: atom_id res chain seq x y z
N ASP A 1 36.71 5.72 -25.72
CA ASP A 1 36.24 5.41 -24.36
C ASP A 1 34.87 6.02 -24.11
N LEU A 2 33.99 5.27 -23.45
CA LEU A 2 32.62 5.64 -23.11
C LEU A 2 32.42 5.46 -21.61
N VAL A 3 31.78 6.43 -20.96
CA VAL A 3 31.34 6.35 -19.56
C VAL A 3 29.82 6.46 -19.53
N LEU A 4 29.17 5.53 -18.84
CA LEU A 4 27.73 5.53 -18.60
C LEU A 4 27.47 5.75 -17.10
N ILE A 5 26.59 6.70 -16.79
CA ILE A 5 26.16 7.00 -15.42
C ILE A 5 24.73 6.45 -15.25
N ALA A 6 24.56 5.48 -14.35
CA ALA A 6 23.30 4.79 -14.09
C ALA A 6 22.90 4.89 -12.61
N ILE A 7 22.80 6.13 -12.12
CA ILE A 7 22.47 6.44 -10.71
C ILE A 7 20.96 6.45 -10.40
N GLY A 8 20.11 6.45 -11.44
CA GLY A 8 18.66 6.53 -11.31
C GLY A 8 18.16 7.89 -10.79
N PHE A 9 17.00 7.90 -10.15
CA PHE A 9 16.32 9.08 -9.55
C PHE A 9 16.12 8.94 -8.03
N GLU A 10 16.26 9.99 -7.23
CA GLU A 10 16.16 9.83 -5.77
C GLU A 10 14.70 9.79 -5.26
N HIS A 11 13.85 10.63 -5.87
CA HIS A 11 12.46 10.88 -5.48
C HIS A 11 11.66 11.35 -6.70
N PRO A 12 10.31 11.45 -6.65
CA PRO A 12 9.53 12.06 -7.73
C PRO A 12 9.92 13.52 -7.95
N GLU A 13 9.72 14.04 -9.16
CA GLU A 13 9.88 15.47 -9.44
C GLU A 13 8.97 16.30 -8.52
N HIS A 14 9.56 17.28 -7.83
CA HIS A 14 8.83 18.14 -6.89
C HIS A 14 8.08 19.25 -7.63
N GLU A 15 8.71 19.83 -8.64
CA GLU A 15 8.07 20.80 -9.53
C GLU A 15 6.85 20.16 -10.24
N GLY A 16 5.79 20.95 -10.42
CA GLY A 16 4.57 20.49 -11.05
C GLY A 16 3.60 19.87 -10.05
N LEU A 17 3.19 18.61 -10.26
CA LEU A 17 2.02 18.03 -9.57
C LEU A 17 2.18 18.01 -8.04
N VAL A 18 3.38 17.71 -7.54
CA VAL A 18 3.67 17.60 -6.10
C VAL A 18 3.49 18.96 -5.42
N GLU A 19 4.11 20.02 -5.95
CA GLU A 19 3.97 21.39 -5.47
C GLU A 19 2.55 21.96 -5.69
N GLN A 20 1.98 21.78 -6.88
CA GLN A 20 0.65 22.30 -7.23
C GLN A 20 -0.45 21.75 -6.33
N LEU A 21 -0.33 20.49 -5.89
CA LEU A 21 -1.25 19.88 -4.94
C LEU A 21 -0.88 20.19 -3.48
N GLY A 22 0.32 20.71 -3.20
CA GLY A 22 0.79 20.98 -1.84
C GLY A 22 1.09 19.71 -1.05
N LEU A 23 1.65 18.68 -1.70
CA LEU A 23 1.93 17.40 -1.08
C LEU A 23 3.16 17.47 -0.17
N GLU A 24 2.93 17.22 1.12
CA GLU A 24 4.02 16.99 2.07
C GLU A 24 4.93 15.82 1.65
N LEU A 25 6.24 16.00 1.86
CA LEU A 25 7.27 15.02 1.56
C LEU A 25 7.86 14.39 2.83
N ASP A 26 8.44 13.20 2.70
CA ASP A 26 9.24 12.58 3.74
C ASP A 26 10.70 13.08 3.72
N ARG A 27 11.54 12.55 4.61
CA ARG A 27 12.96 12.97 4.71
C ARG A 27 13.79 12.60 3.47
N ARG A 28 13.30 11.69 2.61
CA ARG A 28 13.94 11.25 1.36
C ARG A 28 13.36 11.98 0.14
N GLY A 29 12.44 12.92 0.34
CA GLY A 29 11.78 13.67 -0.73
C GLY A 29 10.65 12.91 -1.43
N ASN A 30 10.24 11.74 -0.93
CA ASN A 30 9.09 11.01 -1.47
C ASN A 30 7.78 11.59 -0.94
N ILE A 31 6.68 11.36 -1.65
CA ILE A 31 5.35 11.80 -1.21
C ILE A 31 5.02 11.12 0.12
N ARG A 32 4.79 11.92 1.16
CA ARG A 32 4.44 11.42 2.48
C ARG A 32 3.05 10.82 2.46
N THR A 33 2.94 9.54 2.80
CA THR A 33 1.65 8.86 2.93
C THR A 33 1.48 8.18 4.28
N ARG A 34 0.23 7.94 4.66
CA ARG A 34 -0.12 6.95 5.69
C ARG A 34 0.03 5.54 5.13
N GLN A 35 -0.09 4.52 5.99
CA GLN A 35 -0.12 3.12 5.55
C GLN A 35 -1.24 2.86 4.51
N THR A 36 -2.35 3.60 4.62
CA THR A 36 -3.49 3.56 3.69
C THR A 36 -3.26 4.32 2.37
N TYR A 37 -2.04 4.62 1.95
CA TYR A 37 -1.72 5.36 0.72
C TYR A 37 -2.21 6.82 0.65
N ARG A 38 -2.93 7.29 1.68
CA ARG A 38 -3.45 8.66 1.76
C ARG A 38 -2.30 9.63 1.97
N THR A 39 -2.27 10.68 1.16
CA THR A 39 -1.33 11.80 1.34
C THR A 39 -1.83 12.76 2.42
N SER A 40 -1.14 13.88 2.58
CA SER A 40 -1.56 15.02 3.38
C SER A 40 -2.79 15.75 2.83
N VAL A 41 -3.05 15.62 1.52
CA VAL A 41 -4.16 16.25 0.83
C VAL A 41 -5.32 15.29 0.71
N GLY A 42 -6.50 15.74 1.15
CA GLY A 42 -7.74 14.96 1.10
C GLY A 42 -8.10 14.55 -0.33
N GLY A 43 -8.39 13.27 -0.54
CA GLY A 43 -8.72 12.73 -1.87
C GLY A 43 -7.51 12.44 -2.76
N VAL A 44 -6.28 12.73 -2.31
CA VAL A 44 -5.05 12.43 -3.05
C VAL A 44 -4.30 11.28 -2.39
N TYR A 45 -3.83 10.35 -3.22
CA TYR A 45 -3.19 9.10 -2.82
C TYR A 45 -1.91 8.90 -3.63
N ALA A 46 -0.91 8.24 -3.03
CA ALA A 46 0.34 7.89 -3.70
C ALA A 46 0.76 6.45 -3.39
N CYS A 47 1.37 5.80 -4.38
CA CYS A 47 1.84 4.41 -4.33
C CYS A 47 3.01 4.20 -5.29
N GLY A 48 3.75 3.10 -5.13
CA GLY A 48 4.92 2.81 -5.94
C GLY A 48 6.07 3.76 -5.65
N ASP A 49 6.94 3.95 -6.63
CA ASP A 49 8.21 4.63 -6.42
C ASP A 49 8.08 6.09 -5.95
N ALA A 50 6.97 6.76 -6.26
CA ALA A 50 6.69 8.11 -5.75
C ALA A 50 6.48 8.17 -4.21
N ARG A 51 6.12 7.04 -3.60
CA ARG A 51 5.87 6.89 -2.15
C ARG A 51 7.06 6.26 -1.43
N ILE A 52 7.66 5.20 -1.99
CA ILE A 52 8.68 4.40 -1.30
C ILE A 52 10.12 4.62 -1.82
N GLY A 53 10.27 5.39 -2.89
CA GLY A 53 11.50 5.54 -3.68
C GLY A 53 11.66 4.41 -4.70
N GLN A 54 12.73 4.46 -5.51
CA GLN A 54 13.02 3.47 -6.56
C GLN A 54 12.76 2.01 -6.11
N SER A 55 11.98 1.27 -6.89
CA SER A 55 11.69 -0.14 -6.63
C SER A 55 11.54 -0.95 -7.92
N LEU A 56 11.09 -2.21 -7.76
CA LEU A 56 10.75 -3.08 -8.87
C LEU A 56 9.33 -2.78 -9.37
N ILE A 57 9.10 -3.01 -10.67
CA ILE A 57 7.77 -2.87 -11.29
C ILE A 57 6.69 -3.69 -10.57
N VAL A 58 7.04 -4.88 -10.07
CA VAL A 58 6.09 -5.74 -9.32
C VAL A 58 5.64 -5.08 -8.01
N THR A 59 6.52 -4.32 -7.36
CA THR A 59 6.19 -3.56 -6.15
C THR A 59 5.20 -2.45 -6.47
N ALA A 60 5.45 -1.68 -7.53
CA ALA A 60 4.54 -0.64 -7.99
C ALA A 60 3.15 -1.20 -8.35
N ILE A 61 3.09 -2.36 -9.02
CA ILE A 61 1.84 -3.05 -9.34
C ILE A 61 1.11 -3.49 -8.05
N ALA A 62 1.83 -4.09 -7.10
CA ALA A 62 1.25 -4.56 -5.86
C ALA A 62 0.70 -3.40 -5.02
N GLU A 63 1.46 -2.31 -4.87
CA GLU A 63 1.02 -1.11 -4.16
C GLU A 63 -0.14 -0.41 -4.88
N GLY A 64 -0.12 -0.34 -6.20
CA GLY A 64 -1.20 0.23 -7.00
C GLY A 64 -2.53 -0.51 -6.80
N ARG A 65 -2.51 -1.84 -6.78
CA ARG A 65 -3.70 -2.66 -6.51
C ARG A 65 -4.25 -2.46 -5.10
N LYS A 66 -3.37 -2.29 -4.11
CA LYS A 66 -3.78 -2.01 -2.73
C LYS A 66 -4.33 -0.58 -2.59
N CYS A 67 -3.67 0.40 -3.19
CA CYS A 67 -4.10 1.79 -3.24
C CYS A 67 -5.49 1.92 -3.88
N ALA A 68 -5.71 1.27 -5.03
CA ALA A 68 -7.00 1.27 -5.73
C ALA A 68 -8.15 0.79 -4.86
N ARG A 69 -7.96 -0.26 -4.04
CA ARG A 69 -8.99 -0.73 -3.09
C ARG A 69 -9.30 0.31 -2.02
N VAL A 70 -8.28 1.00 -1.51
CA VAL A 70 -8.47 2.07 -0.52
C VAL A 70 -9.22 3.26 -1.14
N VAL A 71 -8.86 3.67 -2.35
CA VAL A 71 -9.55 4.74 -3.08
C VAL A 71 -11.00 4.35 -3.34
N ASN A 72 -11.24 3.15 -3.87
CA ASN A 72 -12.58 2.63 -4.14
C ASN A 72 -13.46 2.64 -2.88
N LYS A 73 -12.95 2.15 -1.75
CA LYS A 73 -13.67 2.20 -0.47
C LYS A 73 -13.94 3.64 -0.02
N ALA A 74 -12.99 4.55 -0.22
CA ALA A 74 -13.13 5.95 0.19
C ALA A 74 -14.20 6.72 -0.59
N ILE A 75 -14.44 6.36 -1.86
CA ILE A 75 -15.46 6.98 -2.71
C ILE A 75 -16.80 6.21 -2.70
N GLY A 76 -16.97 5.23 -1.80
CA GLY A 76 -18.21 4.45 -1.68
C GLY A 76 -18.41 3.40 -2.79
N GLY A 77 -17.34 2.98 -3.46
CA GLY A 77 -17.38 1.99 -4.52
C GLY A 77 -17.68 0.57 -4.01
N THR A 78 -18.14 -0.29 -4.93
CA THR A 78 -18.44 -1.70 -4.64
C THR A 78 -17.17 -2.56 -4.62
N PRO A 79 -17.21 -3.78 -4.05
CA PRO A 79 -16.08 -4.70 -4.15
C PRO A 79 -15.64 -4.96 -5.60
N MET A 80 -14.34 -4.88 -5.86
CA MET A 80 -13.74 -5.12 -7.17
C MET A 80 -13.80 -6.63 -7.50
N ASP A 81 -13.85 -7.03 -8.77
CA ASP A 81 -14.14 -8.42 -9.18
C ASP A 81 -13.25 -9.49 -8.52
N GLN A 82 -11.95 -9.22 -8.37
CA GLN A 82 -11.03 -10.13 -7.66
C GLN A 82 -11.35 -10.25 -6.16
N ASP A 83 -11.91 -9.19 -5.57
CA ASP A 83 -12.39 -9.21 -4.19
C ASP A 83 -13.77 -9.86 -4.12
N ARG A 84 -14.59 -9.83 -5.20
CA ARG A 84 -15.90 -10.52 -5.26
C ARG A 84 -15.74 -12.03 -5.20
N GLU A 85 -14.79 -12.59 -5.94
CA GLU A 85 -14.51 -14.03 -5.88
C GLU A 85 -14.01 -14.43 -4.48
N LEU A 86 -13.10 -13.65 -3.91
CA LEU A 86 -12.60 -13.85 -2.54
C LEU A 86 -13.68 -13.64 -1.46
N LEU A 87 -14.60 -12.69 -1.63
CA LEU A 87 -15.77 -12.47 -0.76
C LEU A 87 -16.75 -13.64 -0.87
N THR A 88 -16.97 -14.15 -2.09
CA THR A 88 -17.90 -15.25 -2.38
C THR A 88 -17.45 -16.54 -1.71
N ILE A 89 -16.14 -16.78 -1.63
CA ILE A 89 -15.56 -17.94 -0.93
C ILE A 89 -15.24 -17.68 0.55
N GLY A 90 -15.59 -16.50 1.09
CA GLY A 90 -15.32 -16.13 2.48
C GLY A 90 -13.84 -15.93 2.83
N ALA A 91 -12.96 -15.80 1.84
CA ALA A 91 -11.52 -15.62 2.02
C ALA A 91 -11.10 -14.15 2.23
N TRP A 92 -12.02 -13.20 2.05
CA TRP A 92 -11.78 -11.77 2.27
C TRP A 92 -12.92 -11.17 3.08
N SER A 93 -12.63 -10.60 4.25
CA SER A 93 -13.63 -10.04 5.18
C SER A 93 -13.99 -8.57 4.88
N GLY A 94 -13.44 -7.96 3.82
CA GLY A 94 -13.57 -6.50 3.60
C GLY A 94 -12.58 -5.67 4.42
N GLU A 95 -11.68 -6.33 5.15
CA GLU A 95 -10.68 -5.72 6.00
C GLU A 95 -9.35 -5.57 5.25
N ALA A 96 -8.69 -4.43 5.45
CA ALA A 96 -7.46 -4.11 4.73
C ALA A 96 -6.37 -5.15 5.05
N ASP A 97 -5.84 -5.75 3.99
CA ASP A 97 -4.78 -6.75 3.93
C ASP A 97 -3.67 -6.61 5.01
N ARG A 98 -3.73 -7.49 6.02
CA ARG A 98 -2.62 -8.15 6.77
C ARG A 98 -1.45 -7.34 7.35
N THR A 99 -1.51 -6.02 7.48
CA THR A 99 -0.60 -5.29 8.40
C THR A 99 -0.99 -5.42 9.88
N LEU A 100 -2.16 -6.01 10.17
CA LEU A 100 -2.69 -6.18 11.53
C LEU A 100 -1.82 -7.02 12.46
N ARG A 101 -0.94 -7.89 11.95
CA ARG A 101 0.05 -8.56 12.81
C ARG A 101 1.01 -7.56 13.43
N HIS A 102 1.46 -6.57 12.69
CA HIS A 102 2.34 -5.52 13.22
C HIS A 102 1.60 -4.60 14.18
N GLU A 103 0.30 -4.36 13.99
CA GLU A 103 -0.51 -3.57 14.95
C GLU A 103 -0.80 -4.37 16.23
N ALA A 104 -1.03 -5.69 16.15
CA ALA A 104 -1.19 -6.57 17.30
C ALA A 104 0.13 -6.83 18.04
N GLU A 105 1.26 -6.93 17.32
CA GLU A 105 2.61 -6.99 17.89
C GLU A 105 3.00 -5.64 18.53
N ALA A 106 2.69 -4.51 17.88
CA ALA A 106 2.94 -3.17 18.43
C ALA A 106 2.00 -2.81 19.60
N ALA A 107 0.80 -3.38 19.66
CA ALA A 107 -0.14 -3.25 20.77
C ALA A 107 0.03 -4.33 21.87
N GLY A 108 0.93 -5.30 21.67
CA GLY A 108 1.28 -6.35 22.64
C GLY A 108 0.21 -7.44 22.85
N THR A 109 -0.76 -7.56 21.94
CA THR A 109 -1.89 -8.50 22.06
C THR A 109 -1.62 -9.89 21.46
N VAL A 110 -0.50 -10.10 20.75
CA VAL A 110 -0.09 -11.39 20.16
C VAL A 110 1.42 -11.57 20.32
N ARG A 111 1.88 -12.78 20.65
CA ARG A 111 3.32 -13.09 20.82
C ARG A 111 3.91 -13.78 19.58
N PRO A 112 5.19 -13.55 19.24
CA PRO A 112 5.87 -14.30 18.18
C PRO A 112 5.85 -15.80 18.46
N GLY A 113 5.17 -16.58 17.61
CA GLY A 113 5.06 -18.04 17.72
C GLY A 113 3.65 -18.56 18.02
N GLU A 114 2.70 -17.69 18.36
CA GLU A 114 1.28 -18.06 18.45
C GLU A 114 0.63 -18.04 17.06
N GLU A 115 -0.21 -19.03 16.75
CA GLU A 115 -0.97 -19.04 15.51
C GLU A 115 -1.99 -17.89 15.53
N PHE A 116 -1.65 -16.82 14.82
CA PHE A 116 -2.57 -15.72 14.55
C PHE A 116 -3.44 -16.11 13.35
N PHE A 117 -4.74 -16.24 13.60
CA PHE A 117 -5.78 -16.70 12.69
C PHE A 117 -5.53 -16.31 11.22
N SER A 118 -5.28 -17.31 10.36
CA SER A 118 -4.80 -17.11 8.98
C SER A 118 -5.88 -17.24 7.90
N GLY A 119 -7.17 -17.27 8.26
CA GLY A 119 -8.26 -17.44 7.29
C GLY A 119 -8.27 -18.84 6.65
N PRO A 120 -9.27 -19.16 5.82
CA PRO A 120 -9.79 -20.51 5.75
C PRO A 120 -8.94 -21.43 4.87
N GLY A 121 -8.22 -22.35 5.51
CA GLY A 121 -7.78 -23.62 4.94
C GLY A 121 -8.40 -24.76 5.74
N THR A 122 -9.31 -25.51 5.13
CA THR A 122 -9.89 -26.73 5.73
C THR A 122 -8.88 -27.87 5.79
N ARG A 123 -8.74 -28.50 6.95
CA ARG A 123 -8.64 -29.95 7.24
C ARG A 123 -8.66 -30.04 8.78
N GLY A 124 -9.58 -30.70 9.46
CA GLY A 124 -10.20 -31.97 9.13
C GLY A 124 -9.55 -33.04 10.01
N ARG A 125 -10.09 -33.17 11.23
CA ARG A 125 -9.75 -34.06 12.36
C ARG A 125 -8.53 -33.71 13.19
#